data_AF-A0A939BB85-F1
#
_entry.id   AF-A0A939BB85-F1
#
_cell.length_a   1.000
_cell.length_b   1.000
_cell.length_c   1.000
_cell.angle_alpha   90.00
_cell.angle_beta   90.00
_cell.angle_gamma   90.00
#
_symmetry.space_group_name_H-M   'P 1'
#
loop_
_entity.id
_entity.type
_entity.pdbx_description
1 polymer ?
#
loop_
_entity_poly.entity_id
_entity_poly.type
_entity_poly.pdbx_seq_one_letter_code
_entity_poly.pdbx_strand_id
1 'polypeptide(L)'
;MENVADRTRRPFVLDEATAMLSRTPAALDTLLRDLPDHWVSAHEGGATWSPLDVVGHLIHGDRTDWVPRARMILEHGEARTFEPFDRFAQLTVSA
;
A
#
# COMPACT_ATOMS: atom_id res chain seq x y z
N MET A 1 18.96 23.19 27.74
CA MET A 1 17.79 23.41 26.87
C MET A 1 17.84 22.33 25.81
N GLU A 2 17.06 21.26 25.97
CA GLU A 2 17.05 20.14 25.02
C GLU A 2 16.63 20.65 23.64
N ASN A 3 17.47 20.34 22.65
CA ASN A 3 17.16 20.53 21.24
C ASN A 3 15.95 19.63 20.93
N VAL A 4 14.76 20.21 20.83
CA VAL A 4 13.57 19.51 20.35
C VAL A 4 13.85 19.18 18.89
N ALA A 5 14.39 17.99 18.64
CA ALA A 5 14.64 17.49 17.31
C ALA A 5 13.36 17.63 16.49
N ASP A 6 13.45 18.27 15.33
CA ASP A 6 12.37 18.36 14.36
C ASP A 6 11.84 16.94 14.07
N ARG A 7 10.64 16.64 14.59
CA ARG A 7 10.00 15.32 14.43
C ARG A 7 9.34 15.15 13.06
N THR A 8 9.40 16.17 12.20
CA THR A 8 8.55 16.25 10.99
C THR A 8 9.29 15.91 9.70
N ARG A 9 10.63 15.86 9.69
CA ARG A 9 11.39 15.52 8.49
C ARG A 9 12.55 14.58 8.79
N ARG A 10 12.39 13.30 8.43
CA ARG A 10 13.49 12.33 8.39
C ARG A 10 13.85 11.99 6.94
N PRO A 11 15.15 11.87 6.60
CA PRO A 11 15.55 11.36 5.30
C PRO A 11 15.05 9.91 5.14
N PHE A 12 14.81 9.49 3.89
CA PHE A 12 14.48 8.10 3.60
C PHE A 12 15.67 7.21 3.97
N VAL A 13 15.40 6.16 4.76
CA VAL A 13 16.37 5.12 5.11
C VAL A 13 15.77 3.79 4.67
N LEU A 14 16.44 3.09 3.75
CA LEU A 14 15.93 1.87 3.15
C LEU A 14 15.58 0.80 4.21
N ASP A 15 16.47 0.56 5.16
CA ASP A 15 16.26 -0.44 6.21
C ASP A 15 15.05 -0.11 7.10
N GLU A 16 14.82 1.17 7.43
CA GLU A 16 13.65 1.59 8.19
C GLU A 16 12.36 1.43 7.37
N ALA A 17 12.39 1.76 6.08
CA ALA A 17 11.26 1.57 5.18
C ALA A 17 10.93 0.08 5.01
N THR A 18 11.92 -0.78 4.77
CA THR A 18 11.75 -2.23 4.68
C THR A 18 11.22 -2.80 6.00
N ALA A 19 11.74 -2.34 7.14
CA ALA A 19 11.23 -2.71 8.45
C ALA A 19 9.74 -2.36 8.60
N MET A 20 9.32 -1.16 8.20
CA MET A 20 7.90 -0.77 8.24
C MET A 20 7.05 -1.63 7.29
N LEU A 21 7.44 -1.73 6.02
CA LEU A 21 6.69 -2.46 4.98
C LEU A 21 6.52 -3.95 5.33
N SER A 22 7.56 -4.60 5.87
CA SER A 22 7.49 -6.01 6.27
C SER A 22 6.48 -6.30 7.40
N ARG A 23 6.10 -5.29 8.19
CA ARG A 23 5.12 -5.43 9.28
C ARG A 23 3.69 -5.25 8.81
N THR A 24 3.47 -4.52 7.71
CA THR A 24 2.12 -4.15 7.23
C THR A 24 1.20 -5.35 7.01
N PRO A 25 1.61 -6.45 6.37
CA PRO A 25 0.72 -7.59 6.16
C PRO A 25 0.22 -8.20 7.47
N ALA A 26 1.12 -8.47 8.43
CA ALA A 26 0.75 -9.05 9.72
C ALA A 26 -0.09 -8.10 10.58
N ALA A 27 0.15 -6.79 10.49
CA ALA A 27 -0.64 -5.80 11.21
C ALA A 27 -2.08 -5.72 10.70
N LEU A 28 -2.27 -5.70 9.37
CA LEU A 28 -3.60 -5.72 8.76
C LEU A 28 -4.31 -7.05 9.00
N ASP A 29 -3.58 -8.16 8.92
CA ASP A 29 -4.10 -9.49 9.24
C ASP A 29 -4.66 -9.55 10.65
N THR A 30 -3.85 -9.15 11.63
CA THR A 30 -4.26 -9.14 13.05
C THR A 30 -5.44 -8.21 13.30
N LEU A 31 -5.50 -7.08 12.58
CA LEU A 31 -6.57 -6.08 12.75
C LEU A 31 -7.90 -6.54 12.14
N LEU A 32 -7.87 -7.21 10.99
CA LEU A 32 -9.06 -7.40 10.15
C LEU A 32 -9.55 -8.85 10.09
N ARG A 33 -8.67 -9.84 10.33
CA ARG A 33 -9.02 -11.26 10.23
C ARG A 33 -10.06 -11.65 11.28
N ASP A 34 -10.99 -12.50 10.88
CA ASP A 34 -12.08 -13.05 11.71
C ASP A 34 -13.03 -12.02 12.32
N LEU A 35 -12.98 -10.76 11.87
CA LEU A 35 -14.02 -9.79 12.18
C LEU A 35 -15.34 -10.16 11.48
N PRO A 36 -16.49 -9.82 12.07
CA PRO A 36 -17.78 -10.00 11.41
C PRO A 36 -17.83 -9.29 10.04
N ASP A 37 -18.47 -9.91 9.05
CA ASP A 37 -18.50 -9.41 7.66
C ASP A 37 -18.88 -7.93 7.54
N HIS A 38 -19.86 -7.48 8.34
CA HIS A 38 -20.32 -6.08 8.31
C HIS A 38 -19.23 -5.06 8.70
N TRP A 39 -18.19 -5.45 9.45
CA TRP A 39 -17.06 -4.58 9.75
C TRP A 39 -16.08 -4.48 8.59
N VAL A 40 -15.83 -5.57 7.88
CA VAL A 40 -14.87 -5.61 6.77
C VAL A 40 -15.48 -5.17 5.45
N SER A 41 -16.82 -5.17 5.34
CA SER A 41 -17.57 -4.69 4.17
C SER A 41 -18.11 -3.26 4.32
N ALA A 42 -18.06 -2.66 5.51
CA ALA A 42 -18.50 -1.28 5.70
C ALA A 42 -17.54 -0.29 5.02
N HIS A 43 -18.10 0.77 4.44
CA HIS A 43 -17.35 1.86 3.81
C HIS A 43 -17.88 3.22 4.30
N GLU A 44 -17.17 4.30 4.00
CA GLU A 44 -17.45 5.66 4.50
C GLU A 44 -18.60 6.38 3.75
N GLY A 45 -19.46 5.62 3.05
CA GLY A 45 -20.53 6.14 2.19
C GLY A 45 -20.07 6.53 0.78
N GLY A 46 -21.02 6.84 -0.11
CA GLY A 46 -20.72 7.19 -1.50
C GLY A 46 -19.94 6.09 -2.23
N ALA A 47 -18.89 6.49 -2.98
CA ALA A 47 -18.02 5.59 -3.74
C ALA A 47 -16.69 5.29 -3.03
N THR A 48 -16.70 5.27 -1.69
CA THR A 48 -15.53 4.93 -0.87
C THR A 48 -15.33 3.42 -0.76
N TRP A 49 -14.15 3.02 -0.29
CA TRP A 49 -13.73 1.63 -0.20
C TRP A 49 -13.93 1.08 1.21
N SER A 50 -14.31 -0.19 1.28
CA SER A 50 -14.31 -0.94 2.54
C SER A 50 -12.90 -1.40 2.93
N PRO A 51 -12.66 -1.88 4.17
CA PRO A 51 -11.41 -2.54 4.52
C PRO A 51 -11.02 -3.68 3.56
N LEU A 52 -12.01 -4.46 3.09
CA LEU A 52 -11.78 -5.52 2.10
C LEU A 52 -11.24 -4.94 0.77
N ASP A 53 -11.87 -3.89 0.26
CA ASP A 53 -11.44 -3.21 -0.97
C ASP A 53 -10.05 -2.59 -0.82
N VAL A 54 -9.76 -1.98 0.34
CA VAL A 54 -8.44 -1.39 0.63
C VAL A 54 -7.36 -2.48 0.64
N VAL A 55 -7.58 -3.61 1.30
CA VAL A 55 -6.62 -4.73 1.29
C VAL A 55 -6.42 -5.27 -0.12
N GLY A 56 -7.51 -5.46 -0.88
CA GLY A 56 -7.43 -5.86 -2.29
C GLY A 56 -6.61 -4.89 -3.13
N HIS A 57 -6.79 -3.57 -2.92
CA HIS A 57 -6.03 -2.52 -3.59
C HIS A 57 -4.53 -2.58 -3.26
N LEU A 58 -4.18 -2.76 -1.98
CA LEU A 58 -2.78 -2.91 -1.57
C LEU A 58 -2.11 -4.12 -2.22
N ILE A 59 -2.80 -5.26 -2.27
CA ILE A 59 -2.31 -6.47 -2.94
C ILE A 59 -2.12 -6.24 -4.44
N HIS A 60 -3.06 -5.55 -5.09
CA HIS A 60 -2.94 -5.23 -6.51
C HIS A 60 -1.70 -4.34 -6.76
N GLY A 61 -1.56 -3.25 -6.01
CA GLY A 61 -0.42 -2.32 -6.13
C GLY A 61 0.94 -2.99 -5.90
N ASP A 62 1.03 -3.94 -4.97
CA ASP A 62 2.27 -4.71 -4.75
C ASP A 62 2.65 -5.59 -5.95
N ARG A 63 1.65 -6.20 -6.60
CA ARG A 63 1.85 -7.08 -7.75
C ARG A 63 2.14 -6.32 -9.05
N THR A 64 1.50 -5.17 -9.25
CA THR A 64 1.47 -4.51 -10.55
C THR A 64 2.19 -3.16 -10.60
N ASP A 65 2.45 -2.54 -9.45
CA ASP A 65 2.96 -1.17 -9.43
C ASP A 65 4.36 -1.04 -8.80
N TRP A 66 4.51 -1.24 -7.49
CA TRP A 66 5.72 -0.84 -6.77
C TRP A 66 6.98 -1.59 -7.23
N VAL A 67 6.97 -2.92 -7.15
CA VAL A 67 8.12 -3.74 -7.56
C VAL A 67 8.33 -3.70 -9.08
N PRO A 68 7.28 -3.78 -9.93
CA PRO A 68 7.45 -3.59 -11.38
C PRO A 68 8.08 -2.25 -11.75
N ARG A 69 7.65 -1.13 -11.16
CA ARG A 69 8.25 0.18 -11.44
C ARG A 69 9.69 0.29 -10.95
N ALA A 70 10.01 -0.26 -9.77
CA ALA A 70 11.39 -0.30 -9.30
C ALA A 70 12.30 -1.05 -10.29
N ARG A 71 11.82 -2.18 -10.85
CA ARG A 71 12.54 -2.91 -11.91
C ARG A 71 12.68 -2.08 -13.20
N MET A 72 11.61 -1.41 -13.64
CA MET A 72 11.65 -0.54 -14.82
C MET A 72 12.69 0.59 -14.69
N ILE A 73 12.78 1.22 -13.51
CA ILE A 73 13.79 2.26 -13.25
C ILE A 73 15.20 1.67 -13.36
N LEU A 74 15.43 0.50 -12.76
CA LEU A 74 16.74 -0.16 -12.79
C LEU A 74 17.14 -0.62 -14.20
N GLU A 75 16.18 -1.04 -15.01
CA GLU A 75 16.41 -1.57 -16.37
C GLU A 75 16.52 -0.47 -17.43
N HIS A 76 15.69 0.56 -17.35
CA HIS A 76 15.52 1.55 -18.42
C HIS A 76 15.90 2.97 -18.04
N GLY A 77 16.18 3.25 -16.75
CA GLY A 77 16.40 4.61 -16.27
C GLY A 77 15.23 5.53 -16.62
N GLU A 78 15.53 6.68 -17.19
CA GLU A 78 14.54 7.69 -17.60
C GLU A 78 13.97 7.47 -19.02
N ALA A 79 14.45 6.45 -19.74
CA ALA A 79 14.15 6.28 -21.16
C ALA A 79 12.74 5.74 -21.45
N ARG A 80 12.03 5.24 -20.43
CA ARG A 80 10.71 4.62 -20.56
C ARG A 80 9.74 5.17 -19.51
N THR A 81 8.56 5.58 -19.96
CA THR A 81 7.44 5.97 -19.08
C THR A 81 6.86 4.74 -18.37
N PHE A 82 6.37 4.92 -17.14
CA PHE A 82 5.65 3.85 -16.44
C PHE A 82 4.36 3.45 -17.16
N GLU A 83 4.00 2.19 -16.98
CA GLU A 83 2.69 1.70 -17.39
C GLU A 83 1.57 2.39 -16.58
N PRO A 84 0.39 2.63 -17.20
CA PRO A 84 -0.78 3.15 -16.49
C PRO A 84 -1.19 2.23 -15.33
N PHE A 85 -1.56 2.83 -14.19
CA PHE A 85 -2.01 2.10 -13.02
C PHE A 85 -3.54 2.07 -12.95
N ASP A 86 -4.12 0.86 -12.95
CA ASP A 86 -5.55 0.68 -12.71
C ASP A 86 -5.85 0.68 -11.20
N ARG A 87 -6.32 1.84 -10.74
CA ARG A 87 -6.63 2.08 -9.32
C ARG A 87 -7.79 1.25 -8.78
N PHE A 88 -8.61 0.66 -9.65
CA PHE A 88 -9.84 -0.03 -9.28
C PHE A 88 -9.82 -1.52 -9.62
N ALA A 89 -8.69 -2.04 -10.10
CA ALA A 89 -8.56 -3.44 -10.52
C ALA A 89 -8.93 -4.44 -9.41
N GLN A 90 -8.79 -4.09 -8.14
CA GLN A 90 -9.19 -4.96 -7.03
C GLN A 90 -10.69 -5.29 -7.02
N LEU A 91 -11.53 -4.41 -7.58
CA LEU A 91 -12.99 -4.58 -7.60
C LEU A 91 -13.43 -5.66 -8.60
N THR A 92 -12.58 -6.02 -9.56
CA THR A 92 -12.86 -7.03 -10.59
C THR A 92 -12.09 -8.33 -10.38
N VAL A 93 -11.00 -8.29 -9.62
CA VAL A 93 -10.09 -9.43 -9.38
C VAL A 93 -10.39 -10.15 -8.05
N SER A 94 -11.28 -9.61 -7.20
CA SER A 94 -11.71 -10.24 -5.95
C SER A 94 -12.94 -11.13 -6.18
N ALA A 95 -12.72 -12.34 -6.67
CA ALA A 95 -13.67 -13.45 -6.67
C ALA A 95 -12.99 -14.72 -6.14
#